data_AF-A0A0C3Q0E9-F1
#
_entry.id   AF-A0A0C3Q0E9-F1
#
_cell.length_a   1.000
_cell.length_b   1.000
_cell.length_c   1.000
_cell.angle_alpha   90.00
_cell.angle_beta   90.00
_cell.angle_gamma   90.00
#
_symmetry.space_group_name_H-M   'P 1'
#
loop_
_entity.id
_entity.type
_entity.pdbx_description
1 polymer ?
#
loop_
_entity_poly.entity_id
_entity_poly.type
_entity_poly.pdbx_seq_one_letter_code
_entity_poly.pdbx_strand_id
1 'polypeptide(L)'
;MLEVHEVQDSYIPVSSGEQPRANLRVVDFDWAGESGSVCYPLQRNQEIAWPAGPGERIVVRHDRDLVKGWWHKQFSLEFQASDTDMV
;
A
#
# COMPACT_ATOMS: atom_id res chain seq x y z
N MET A 1 27.83 26.41 -21.90
CA MET A 1 27.97 25.02 -21.43
C MET A 1 27.05 24.86 -20.24
N LEU A 2 25.88 24.26 -20.44
CA LEU A 2 24.97 23.78 -19.40
C LEU A 2 24.28 22.55 -20.01
N GLU A 3 24.75 21.36 -19.64
CA GLU A 3 24.04 20.11 -19.92
C GLU A 3 22.88 20.00 -18.95
N VAL A 4 21.68 19.79 -19.48
CA VAL A 4 20.50 19.50 -18.67
C VAL A 4 20.15 18.04 -18.93
N HIS A 5 20.35 17.20 -17.91
CA HIS A 5 20.02 15.79 -17.96
C HIS A 5 18.50 15.62 -18.00
N GLU A 6 17.97 14.98 -19.05
CA GLU A 6 16.58 14.54 -19.09
C GLU A 6 16.40 13.38 -18.12
N VAL A 7 15.63 13.62 -17.06
CA VAL A 7 15.05 12.56 -16.23
C VAL A 7 13.80 12.08 -16.96
N GLN A 8 13.82 10.85 -17.47
CA GLN A 8 12.65 10.22 -18.09
C GLN A 8 11.62 9.87 -17.00
N ASP A 9 10.72 10.80 -16.72
CA ASP A 9 9.45 10.50 -16.08
C ASP A 9 8.63 9.65 -17.05
N SER A 10 8.41 8.37 -16.72
CA SER A 10 7.62 7.45 -17.53
C SER A 10 6.15 7.90 -17.54
N TYR A 11 5.82 8.78 -18.47
CA TYR A 11 4.48 9.31 -18.68
C TYR A 11 3.54 8.20 -19.14
N ILE A 12 2.61 7.77 -18.28
CA ILE A 12 1.48 6.93 -18.69
C ILE A 12 0.46 7.87 -19.35
N PRO A 13 0.21 7.77 -20.68
CA PRO A 13 -0.72 8.65 -21.34
C PRO A 13 -2.15 8.31 -20.90
N VAL A 14 -2.81 9.28 -20.25
CA VAL A 14 -4.25 9.22 -19.98
C VAL A 14 -4.96 9.76 -21.22
N SER A 15 -5.79 8.94 -21.86
CA SER A 15 -6.55 9.30 -23.05
C SER A 15 -7.43 10.53 -22.79
N SER A 16 -7.32 11.56 -23.63
CA SER A 16 -8.04 12.82 -23.48
C SER A 16 -9.52 12.66 -23.78
N GLY A 17 -10.39 12.68 -22.77
CA GLY A 17 -11.84 12.73 -22.96
C GLY A 17 -12.68 12.26 -21.78
N GLU A 18 -12.15 11.36 -20.96
CA GLU A 18 -12.75 11.00 -19.66
C GLU A 18 -11.99 11.75 -18.58
N GLN A 19 -12.66 12.47 -17.69
CA GLN A 19 -11.97 12.92 -16.48
C GLN A 19 -11.50 11.65 -15.76
N PRO A 20 -10.19 11.42 -15.59
CA PRO A 20 -9.72 10.25 -14.87
C PRO A 20 -10.27 10.39 -13.45
N ARG A 21 -11.31 9.62 -13.14
CA ARG A 21 -11.77 9.45 -11.77
C ARG A 21 -10.64 8.75 -11.06
N ALA A 22 -9.75 9.51 -10.43
CA ALA A 22 -8.74 8.95 -9.57
C ALA A 22 -9.45 8.07 -8.54
N ASN A 23 -9.24 6.75 -8.63
CA ASN A 23 -9.84 5.80 -7.71
C ASN A 23 -9.01 5.83 -6.42
N LEU A 24 -9.23 6.87 -5.62
CA LEU A 24 -8.48 7.14 -4.40
C LEU A 24 -8.95 6.18 -3.32
N ARG A 25 -8.14 5.17 -3.02
CA ARG A 25 -8.37 4.23 -1.92
C ARG A 25 -7.37 4.56 -0.83
N VAL A 26 -7.85 5.17 0.25
CA VAL A 26 -7.06 5.42 1.46
C VAL A 26 -7.08 4.14 2.28
N VAL A 27 -5.90 3.60 2.58
CA VAL A 27 -5.75 2.50 3.54
C VAL A 27 -5.03 3.10 4.74
N ASP A 28 -5.74 3.17 5.86
CA ASP A 28 -5.15 3.53 7.15
C ASP A 28 -4.54 2.27 7.76
N PHE A 29 -3.25 2.36 8.06
CA PHE A 29 -2.37 1.27 8.42
C PHE A 29 -1.89 1.37 9.88
N ASP A 30 -2.46 2.27 10.70
CA ASP A 30 -2.11 2.42 12.12
C ASP A 30 -3.23 1.93 13.06
N TRP A 31 -3.96 0.88 12.67
CA TRP A 31 -5.14 0.41 13.41
C TRP A 31 -4.86 -0.03 14.85
N ALA A 32 -3.65 -0.49 15.14
CA ALA A 32 -3.24 -1.00 16.43
C ALA A 32 -2.10 -0.14 16.97
N GLY A 33 -2.41 1.02 17.56
CA GLY A 33 -1.37 1.89 18.17
C GLY A 33 -0.41 1.13 19.10
N GLU A 34 -0.86 0.02 19.69
CA GLU A 34 -0.01 -1.01 20.31
C GLU A 34 -0.23 -2.38 19.63
N SER A 35 0.85 -3.07 19.25
CA SER A 35 0.80 -4.40 18.63
C SER A 35 0.05 -5.41 19.51
N GLY A 36 -0.96 -6.07 18.93
CA GLY A 36 -1.75 -7.10 19.59
C GLY A 36 -2.84 -6.58 20.54
N SER A 37 -3.03 -5.27 20.63
CA SER A 37 -4.05 -4.63 21.47
C SER A 37 -5.46 -4.70 20.88
N VAL A 38 -5.57 -4.82 19.55
CA VAL A 38 -6.85 -4.87 18.83
C VAL A 38 -6.90 -6.09 17.89
N CYS A 39 -8.12 -6.50 17.54
CA CYS A 39 -8.38 -7.60 16.62
C CYS A 39 -8.96 -7.12 15.30
N TYR A 40 -8.73 -7.89 14.25
CA TYR A 40 -9.44 -7.72 12.98
C TYR A 40 -10.95 -7.90 13.16
N PRO A 41 -11.79 -7.13 12.43
CA PRO A 41 -13.22 -7.39 12.39
C PRO A 41 -13.54 -8.82 11.93
N LEU A 42 -14.64 -9.39 12.42
CA LEU A 42 -15.11 -10.71 11.98
C LEU A 42 -15.54 -10.72 10.50
N GLN A 43 -16.03 -9.58 10.01
CA GLN A 43 -16.45 -9.41 8.62
C GLN A 43 -15.53 -8.42 7.92
N ARG A 44 -14.89 -8.86 6.83
CA ARG A 44 -13.87 -8.09 6.10
C ARG A 44 -14.06 -8.25 4.59
N ASN A 45 -13.45 -7.36 3.83
CA ASN A 45 -13.39 -7.46 2.37
C ASN A 45 -12.61 -8.73 1.96
N GLN A 46 -13.24 -9.61 1.19
CA GLN A 46 -12.65 -10.88 0.73
C GLN A 46 -11.65 -10.70 -0.41
N GLU A 47 -11.60 -9.53 -1.05
CA GLU A 47 -10.64 -9.22 -2.12
C GLU A 47 -9.24 -8.86 -1.60
N ILE A 48 -9.11 -8.66 -0.28
CA ILE A 48 -7.86 -8.33 0.40
C ILE A 48 -7.29 -9.62 1.00
N ALA A 49 -6.04 -9.91 0.66
CA ALA A 49 -5.26 -10.97 1.30
C ALA A 49 -4.80 -10.49 2.68
N TRP A 50 -5.66 -10.63 3.68
CA TRP A 50 -5.35 -10.23 5.05
C TRP A 50 -4.22 -11.08 5.65
N PRO A 51 -3.30 -10.49 6.43
CA PRO A 51 -2.17 -11.22 7.02
C PRO A 51 -2.58 -12.14 8.18
N ALA A 52 -3.79 -11.98 8.72
CA ALA A 52 -4.37 -12.87 9.73
C ALA A 52 -5.87 -13.09 9.52
N GLY A 53 -6.44 -14.05 10.26
CA GLY A 53 -7.83 -14.43 10.24
C GLY A 53 -8.79 -13.38 10.84
N PRO A 54 -10.10 -13.51 10.60
CA PRO A 54 -11.10 -12.66 11.24
C PRO A 54 -11.10 -12.87 12.76
N GLY A 55 -11.15 -11.79 13.54
CA GLY A 55 -11.08 -11.85 15.01
C GLY A 55 -9.68 -12.10 15.58
N GLU A 56 -8.68 -12.38 14.74
CA GLU A 56 -7.29 -12.50 15.18
C GLU A 56 -6.68 -11.13 15.47
N ARG A 57 -5.65 -11.13 16.33
CA ARG A 57 -4.95 -9.91 16.75
C ARG A 57 -4.19 -9.30 15.60
N ILE A 58 -4.23 -7.97 15.53
CA ILE A 58 -3.38 -7.19 14.62
C ILE A 58 -2.03 -7.04 15.30
N VAL A 59 -0.95 -7.50 14.66
CA VAL A 59 0.42 -7.41 15.22
C VAL A 59 1.32 -6.59 14.32
N VAL A 60 2.49 -6.22 14.86
CA VAL A 60 3.55 -5.55 14.10
C VAL A 60 3.80 -6.24 12.76
N ARG A 61 4.00 -5.44 11.70
CA ARG A 61 4.22 -5.84 10.29
C ARG A 61 2.98 -6.15 9.46
N HIS A 62 1.82 -6.42 10.06
CA HIS A 62 0.60 -6.68 9.28
C HIS A 62 0.31 -5.54 8.29
N ASP A 63 0.55 -4.31 8.70
CA ASP A 63 0.36 -3.13 7.87
C ASP A 63 1.35 -3.06 6.70
N ARG A 64 2.62 -3.35 6.99
CA ARG A 64 3.66 -3.46 5.96
C ARG A 64 3.34 -4.57 4.96
N ASP A 65 2.80 -5.70 5.42
CA ASP A 65 2.42 -6.82 4.56
C ASP A 65 1.23 -6.46 3.65
N LEU A 66 0.25 -5.74 4.19
CA LEU A 66 -0.87 -5.23 3.40
C LEU A 66 -0.41 -4.19 2.36
N VAL A 67 0.50 -3.27 2.72
CA VAL A 67 1.13 -2.33 1.77
C VAL A 67 1.86 -3.08 0.67
N LYS A 68 2.71 -4.04 1.03
CA LYS A 68 3.47 -4.87 0.06
C LYS A 68 2.53 -5.61 -0.89
N GLY A 69 1.49 -6.26 -0.35
CA GLY A 69 0.52 -7.00 -1.15
C GLY A 69 -0.26 -6.10 -2.10
N TRP A 70 -0.71 -4.94 -1.62
CA TRP A 70 -1.38 -3.94 -2.46
C TRP A 70 -0.45 -3.41 -3.55
N TRP A 71 0.79 -3.03 -3.20
CA TRP A 71 1.77 -2.48 -4.13
C TRP A 71 2.09 -3.47 -5.25
N HIS A 72 2.37 -4.72 -4.89
CA HIS A 72 2.63 -5.77 -5.86
C HIS A 72 1.42 -6.02 -6.77
N LYS A 73 0.21 -6.06 -6.22
CA LYS A 73 -1.02 -6.23 -7.02
C LYS A 73 -1.26 -5.07 -7.98
N GLN A 74 -0.94 -3.84 -7.57
CA GLN A 74 -1.22 -2.63 -8.35
C GLN A 74 -0.18 -2.37 -9.43
N PHE A 75 1.09 -2.59 -9.14
CA PHE A 75 2.21 -2.19 -10.00
C PHE A 75 3.01 -3.36 -10.57
N SER A 76 2.77 -4.60 -10.12
CA SER A 76 3.60 -5.77 -10.45
C SER A 76 5.08 -5.56 -10.11
N LEU A 77 5.35 -4.78 -9.06
CA LEU A 77 6.69 -4.45 -8.58
C LEU A 77 6.84 -4.87 -7.12
N GLU A 78 8.08 -5.11 -6.70
CA GLU A 78 8.40 -5.26 -5.29
C GLU A 78 8.40 -3.91 -4.58
N PHE A 79 7.88 -3.89 -3.35
CA PHE A 79 7.89 -2.70 -2.52
C PHE A 79 9.27 -2.53 -1.88
N GLN A 80 10.05 -1.57 -2.37
CA GLN A 80 11.36 -1.22 -1.82
C GLN A 80 11.21 -0.24 -0.66
N ALA A 81 10.93 -0.76 0.54
CA ALA A 81 11.13 0.00 1.77
C ALA A 81 12.50 -0.37 2.35
N SER A 82 13.38 0.62 2.52
CA SER A 82 14.60 0.45 3.30
C SER A 82 14.25 0.06 4.74
N ASP A 83 14.90 -0.96 5.27
CA ASP A 83 14.67 -1.47 6.64
C ASP A 83 15.15 -0.49 7.75
N THR A 84 15.40 0.78 7.42
CA THR A 84 16.01 1.77 8.30
C THR A 84 15.01 2.65 9.07
N ASP A 85 13.72 2.58 8.77
CA ASP A 85 12.69 3.36 9.50
C ASP A 85 12.17 2.59 10.72
N MET A 86 13.08 2.14 11.59
CA MET A 86 12.74 1.55 12.90
C MET A 86 13.80 1.91 13.94
N VAL A 87 13.69 3.12 14.49
CA VAL A 87 13.89 3.34 15.93
C VAL A 87 12.58 3.87 16.49
#